data_AF-A0A921JG66-F1
#
_entry.id   AF-A0A921JG66-F1
#
_cell.length_a   1.000
_cell.length_b   1.000
_cell.length_c   1.000
_cell.angle_alpha   90.00
_cell.angle_beta   90.00
_cell.angle_gamma   90.00
#
_symmetry.space_group_name_H-M   'P 1'
#
loop_
_entity.id
_entity.type
_entity.pdbx_description
1 polymer ?
#
loop_
_entity_poly.entity_id
_entity_poly.type
_entity_poly.pdbx_seq_one_letter_code
_entity_poly.pdbx_strand_id
1 'polypeptide(L)' 'MQQGQRGWPKLMLRLPPDIKIWIEDQAAKHATSQNSEIIRSIRERMERAKPTTGESLQATAPAVGPNDTALQGGPEIHG' A
#
# COMPACT_ATOMS: atom_id res chain seq x y z
N MET A 1 15.08 2.82 19.81
CA MET A 1 15.82 1.85 18.98
C MET A 1 14.78 0.95 18.32
N GLN A 2 14.64 0.99 16.99
CA GLN A 2 13.64 0.19 16.29
C GLN A 2 13.97 -1.29 16.50
N GLN A 3 13.06 -2.04 17.10
CA GLN A 3 13.20 -3.49 17.23
C GLN A 3 13.19 -4.08 15.82
N GLY A 4 14.38 -4.38 15.29
CA GLY A 4 14.51 -5.00 13.97
C GLY A 4 13.80 -6.36 13.95
N GLN A 5 13.63 -6.93 12.75
CA GLN A 5 12.91 -8.20 12.45
C GLN A 5 13.43 -9.46 13.18
N ARG A 6 14.25 -9.33 14.23
CA ARG A 6 14.88 -10.41 15.02
C ARG A 6 13.88 -11.31 15.76
N GLY A 7 12.65 -10.85 15.99
CA GLY A 7 11.61 -11.63 16.68
C GLY A 7 10.61 -12.35 15.76
N TRP A 8 10.75 -12.24 14.44
CA TRP A 8 9.78 -12.82 13.52
C TRP A 8 10.06 -14.31 13.28
N PRO A 9 9.01 -15.16 13.15
CA PRO A 9 9.19 -16.57 12.85
C PRO A 9 9.88 -16.75 11.50
N LYS A 10 10.91 -17.61 11.45
CA LYS A 10 11.67 -17.90 10.23
C LYS A 10 10.97 -18.99 9.42
N LEU A 11 10.73 -18.71 8.13
CA LEU A 11 10.18 -19.67 7.18
C LEU A 11 11.32 -20.32 6.37
N MET A 12 11.48 -21.64 6.46
CA MET A 12 12.40 -22.40 5.61
C MET A 12 11.64 -22.97 4.42
N LEU A 13 11.97 -22.52 3.20
CA LEU A 13 11.33 -22.96 1.97
C LEU A 13 12.28 -23.82 1.13
N ARG A 14 11.74 -24.88 0.52
CA ARG A 14 12.39 -25.60 -0.57
C ARG A 14 11.83 -25.04 -1.87
N LEU A 15 12.67 -24.38 -2.64
CA LEU A 15 12.31 -23.81 -3.94
C LEU A 15 12.96 -24.64 -5.05
N PRO A 16 12.24 -24.91 -6.14
CA PRO A 16 12.85 -25.32 -7.40
C PRO A 16 14.00 -24.38 -7.80
N PRO A 17 15.07 -24.90 -8.43
CA PRO A 17 16.26 -24.11 -8.73
C PRO A 17 15.97 -22.95 -9.69
N ASP A 18 15.05 -23.13 -10.63
CA ASP A 18 14.59 -22.11 -11.56
C ASP A 18 13.95 -20.91 -10.83
N ILE A 19 13.08 -21.18 -9.85
CA ILE A 19 12.41 -20.14 -9.06
C ILE A 19 13.43 -19.37 -8.21
N LYS A 20 14.40 -20.08 -7.63
CA LYS A 20 15.46 -19.44 -6.83
C LYS A 20 16.27 -18.45 -7.67
N ILE A 21 16.72 -18.87 -8.85
CA ILE A 21 17.48 -18.04 -9.78
C ILE A 21 16.67 -16.80 -10.19
N TRP A 22 15.38 -16.97 -10.45
CA TRP A 22 14.50 -15.86 -10.80
C TRP A 22 14.37 -14.84 -9.65
N ILE A 23 14.18 -15.30 -8.42
CA ILE A 23 14.10 -14.41 -7.24
C ILE A 23 15.42 -13.66 -7.03
N GLU A 24 16.56 -14.31 -7.27
CA GLU A 24 17.89 -13.69 -7.18
C GLU A 24 18.07 -12.55 -8.20
N ASP A 25 17.64 -12.76 -9.44
CA ASP A 25 17.64 -11.73 -10.49
C ASP A 25 16.71 -10.56 -10.15
N GLN A 26 15.51 -10.83 -9.64
CA GLN A 26 14.56 -9.78 -9.23
C GLN A 26 15.08 -8.96 -8.05
N ALA A 27 15.69 -9.62 -7.06
CA ALA A 27 16.29 -8.95 -5.91
C ALA A 27 17.43 -8.02 -6.33
N ALA A 28 18.27 -8.46 -7.29
CA ALA A 28 19.32 -7.64 -7.87
C ALA A 28 18.76 -6.42 -8.61
N LYS A 29 17.72 -6.60 -9.43
CA LYS A 29 17.07 -5.52 -10.18
C LYS A 29 16.42 -4.47 -9.28
N HIS A 30 15.85 -4.87 -8.16
CA HIS A 30 15.15 -3.98 -7.25
C HIS A 30 16.03 -3.46 -6.10
N ALA A 31 17.31 -3.84 -6.05
CA ALA A 31 18.23 -3.54 -4.96
C ALA A 31 17.66 -3.93 -3.58
N THR A 32 16.93 -5.05 -3.52
CA THR A 32 16.32 -5.57 -2.30
C THR A 32 16.92 -6.94 -1.93
N SER A 33 16.56 -7.45 -0.74
CA SER A 33 16.91 -8.82 -0.37
C SER A 33 15.96 -9.83 -1.02
N GLN A 34 16.42 -11.07 -1.22
CA GLN A 34 15.55 -12.17 -1.69
C GLN A 34 14.29 -12.32 -0.82
N ASN A 35 14.42 -12.14 0.50
CA ASN A 35 13.29 -12.20 1.42
C ASN A 35 12.28 -11.06 1.17
N SER A 36 12.77 -9.85 0.88
CA SER A 36 11.93 -8.71 0.52
C SER A 36 11.17 -8.96 -0.79
N GLU A 37 11.81 -9.54 -1.81
CA GLU A 37 11.10 -9.89 -3.06
C GLU A 37 10.09 -11.03 -2.90
N ILE A 38 10.39 -12.03 -2.06
CA ILE A 38 9.44 -13.08 -1.74
C ILE A 38 8.19 -12.47 -1.08
N ILE A 39 8.39 -11.60 -0.09
CA ILE A 39 7.28 -10.91 0.59
C ILE A 39 6.53 -10.00 -0.38
N ARG A 40 7.23 -9.27 -1.26
CA ARG A 40 6.62 -8.40 -2.28
C ARG A 40 5.71 -9.21 -3.21
N SER A 41 6.22 -10.32 -3.73
CA SER A 41 5.50 -11.21 -4.65
C SER A 41 4.27 -11.84 -3.98
N ILE A 42 4.41 -12.28 -2.73
CA ILE A 42 3.28 -12.81 -1.95
C ILE A 42 2.23 -11.72 -1.71
N ARG A 43 2.65 -10.52 -1.28
CA ARG A 43 1.72 -9.40 -1.01
C ARG A 43 0.98 -8.99 -2.27
N GLU A 44 1.68 -8.85 -3.40
CA GLU A 44 1.07 -8.55 -4.70
C GLU A 44 0.02 -9.60 -5.08
N ARG A 45 0.33 -10.89 -4.89
CA ARG A 45 -0.62 -11.97 -5.15
C ARG A 45 -1.80 -11.96 -4.19
N MET A 46 -1.58 -11.65 -2.91
CA MET A 46 -2.63 -11.52 -1.90
C MET A 46 -3.58 -10.37 -2.24
N GLU A 47 -3.07 -9.19 -2.58
CA GLU A 47 -3.91 -8.06 -3.03
C GLU A 47 -4.72 -8.44 -4.27
N ARG A 48 -4.12 -9.16 -5.24
CA ARG A 48 -4.84 -9.65 -6.43
C ARG A 48 -5.84 -10.76 -6.12
N ALA A 49 -5.61 -11.55 -5.07
CA ALA A 49 -6.48 -12.67 -4.67
C ALA A 49 -7.67 -12.23 -3.82
N LYS A 50 -7.61 -11.06 -3.18
CA LYS A 50 -8.75 -10.51 -2.46
C LYS A 50 -9.88 -10.26 -3.48
N PRO A 51 -11.09 -10.80 -3.26
CA PRO A 51 -12.24 -10.38 -4.05
C PRO A 51 -12.40 -8.86 -3.88
N THR A 52 -12.69 -8.15 -4.96
CA THR A 52 -13.05 -6.74 -4.96
C THR A 52 -14.38 -6.53 -4.20
N THR A 53 -14.37 -6.72 -2.88
CA THR A 53 -15.36 -6.10 -2.01
C THR A 53 -14.87 -4.68 -1.82
N GLY A 54 -15.46 -3.76 -2.58
CA GLY A 54 -15.10 -2.35 -2.61
C GLY A 54 -15.30 -1.71 -1.24
N GLU A 55 -14.23 -1.62 -0.46
CA GLU A 55 -14.20 -0.76 0.72
C GLU A 55 -12.89 0.02 0.76
N SER A 56 -13.06 1.34 0.76
CA SER A 56 -12.05 2.39 0.87
C SER A 56 -11.32 2.82 -0.40
N LEU A 57 -12.11 3.23 -1.40
CA LEU A 57 -11.83 4.54 -2.01
C LEU A 57 -12.39 5.58 -1.01
N GLN A 58 -11.58 6.59 -0.65
CA GLN A 58 -11.91 7.68 0.30
C GLN A 58 -11.99 7.34 1.80
N ALA A 59 -10.85 7.17 2.49
CA ALA A 59 -10.78 7.40 3.95
C ALA A 59 -9.93 8.62 4.36
N THR A 60 -9.27 9.32 3.42
CA THR A 60 -8.44 10.50 3.73
C THR A 60 -8.50 11.62 2.69
N ALA A 61 -9.47 11.62 1.78
CA ALA A 61 -9.78 12.86 1.07
C ALA A 61 -10.57 13.73 2.06
N PRO A 62 -10.11 14.93 2.47
CA PRO A 62 -11.01 15.86 3.12
C PRO A 62 -12.12 16.13 2.11
N ALA A 63 -13.35 15.73 2.46
CA ALA A 63 -14.51 16.17 1.70
C ALA A 63 -14.45 17.70 1.69
N VAL A 64 -14.14 18.28 0.53
CA VAL A 64 -14.38 19.70 0.32
C VAL A 64 -15.87 19.85 0.61
N GLY A 65 -16.20 20.55 1.69
CA GLY A 65 -17.59 20.79 2.05
C GLY A 65 -18.30 21.44 0.88
N PRO A 66 -19.63 21.32 0.78
CA PRO A 66 -20.38 22.01 -0.27
C PRO A 66 -20.06 23.51 -0.18
N ASN A 67 -19.51 24.06 -1.27
CA ASN A 67 -19.20 25.49 -1.39
C ASN A 67 -20.51 26.27 -1.61
N ASP A 68 -21.36 26.36 -0.57
CA ASP A 68 -22.57 27.19 -0.57
C ASP A 68 -22.28 28.67 -0.25
N THR A 69 -21.00 29.04 -0.08
CA THR A 69 -20.58 30.41 0.24
C THR A 69 -20.88 31.44 -0.86
N ALA A 70 -21.28 31.01 -2.06
CA ALA A 70 -21.56 31.92 -3.19
C ALA A 70 -22.95 32.58 -3.16
N LEU A 71 -23.88 32.19 -2.26
CA LEU A 71 -25.25 32.72 -2.23
C LEU A 71 -25.62 33.55 -0.98
N GLN A 72 -24.69 33.77 -0.04
CA GLN A 72 -24.90 34.72 1.04
C GLN A 72 -24.63 36.14 0.54
N GLY A 73 -25.63 36.73 -0.14
CA GLY A 73 -25.70 38.18 -0.29
C GLY A 73 -25.64 38.82 1.10
N GLY A 74 -24.59 39.59 1.36
CA GLY A 74 -24.44 40.32 2.62
C GLY A 74 -25.54 41.38 2.77
N PRO A 75 -25.96 41.72 4.01
CA PRO A 75 -26.93 42.78 4.22
C PRO A 75 -26.32 44.14 3.86
N GLU A 76 -26.87 44.79 2.83
CA GLU A 76 -26.60 46.19 2.53
C GLU A 76 -27.24 47.05 3.62
N ILE A 77 -26.44 47.44 4.62
CA ILE A 77 -26.82 48.47 5.59
C ILE A 77 -26.14 49.79 5.21
N HIS A 78 -26.90 50.72 4.67
CA HIS A 78 -26.56 52.14 4.72
C HIS A 78 -27.81 52.94 5.08
N GLY A 79 -27.67 53.74 6.13
CA GLY A 79 -28.69 54.66 6.62
C GLY A 79 -28.70 55.99 5.87
#